data_AF-A0A166RJJ6-F1
#
_entry.id   AF-A0A166RJJ6-F1
#
_cell.length_a   1.000
_cell.length_b   1.000
_cell.length_c   1.000
_cell.angle_alpha   90.00
_cell.angle_beta   90.00
_cell.angle_gamma   90.00
#
_symmetry.space_group_name_H-M   'P 1'
#
loop_
_entity.id
_entity.type
_entity.pdbx_description
1 polymer ?
#
loop_
_entity_poly.entity_id
_entity_poly.type
_entity_poly.pdbx_seq_one_letter_code
_entity_poly.pdbx_strand_id
1 'polypeptide(L)'
;MAALLETGRREVFADAHTANRDCLSLPAAVAQLDHPPLRFAVFYSGFSSEHQLYTAFYTPPIATPSLHFIGSLDTIVDESWTQELVAHCESGTASVALHPGGHFVPTGKRETAVVIDFILKVYLNQKNQTADSATGVEDDDVLDMNFPF
;
A
#
# COMPACT_ATOMS: atom_id res chain seq x y z
N MET A 1 6.03 0.12 4.95
CA MET A 1 6.76 0.99 3.99
C MET A 1 5.84 2.03 3.35
N ALA A 2 4.65 1.66 2.86
CA ALA A 2 3.71 2.63 2.28
C ALA A 2 3.25 3.72 3.27
N ALA A 3 3.00 3.33 4.52
CA ALA A 3 2.59 4.25 5.57
C ALA A 3 3.59 5.39 5.87
N LEU A 4 4.87 5.21 5.54
CA LEU A 4 5.94 6.13 5.94
C LEU A 4 5.80 7.56 5.38
N LEU A 5 5.14 7.70 4.23
CA LEU A 5 4.90 8.99 3.58
C LEU A 5 3.50 9.54 3.86
N GLU A 6 2.71 8.85 4.68
CA GLU A 6 1.39 9.34 5.07
C GLU A 6 1.49 10.56 5.99
N THR A 7 0.53 11.46 5.85
CA THR A 7 0.41 12.64 6.70
C THR A 7 0.31 12.23 8.17
N GLY A 8 1.09 12.88 9.04
CA GLY A 8 1.10 12.57 10.48
C GLY A 8 2.00 11.39 10.87
N ARG A 9 2.55 10.62 9.90
CA ARG A 9 3.36 9.45 10.22
C ARG A 9 4.71 9.83 10.83
N ARG A 10 5.30 10.97 10.44
CA ARG A 10 6.60 11.41 10.97
C ARG A 10 6.54 11.65 12.47
N GLU A 11 5.47 12.28 12.92
CA GLU A 11 5.17 12.58 14.33
C GLU A 11 4.99 11.28 15.12
N VAL A 12 4.24 10.31 14.56
CA VAL A 12 4.03 8.99 15.19
C VAL A 12 5.36 8.27 15.46
N PHE A 13 6.29 8.28 14.51
CA PHE A 13 7.62 7.68 14.71
C PHE A 13 8.44 8.44 15.77
N ALA A 14 8.37 9.77 15.79
CA ALA A 14 9.05 10.58 16.79
C ALA A 14 8.50 10.33 18.21
N ASP A 15 7.17 10.22 18.34
CA ASP A 15 6.50 9.94 19.61
C ASP A 15 6.82 8.52 20.10
N ALA A 16 6.76 7.52 19.21
CA ALA A 16 7.09 6.14 19.53
C ALA A 16 8.55 5.99 20.00
N HIS A 17 9.49 6.66 19.33
CA HIS A 17 10.91 6.66 19.71
C HIS A 17 11.18 7.44 20.99
N THR A 18 10.42 8.50 21.26
CA THR A 18 10.51 9.26 22.52
C THR A 18 9.99 8.43 23.70
N ALA A 19 8.89 7.70 23.50
CA ALA A 19 8.30 6.83 24.51
C ALA A 19 9.15 5.58 24.80
N ASN A 20 9.78 5.01 23.78
CA ASN A 20 10.70 3.90 23.91
C ASN A 20 11.85 4.04 22.89
N ARG A 21 13.07 4.28 23.39
CA ARG A 21 14.24 4.50 22.52
C ARG A 21 14.65 3.29 21.69
N ASP A 22 14.16 2.11 22.05
CA ASP A 22 14.40 0.92 21.23
C ASP A 22 13.54 0.94 19.97
N CYS A 23 12.37 1.62 19.98
CA CYS A 23 11.48 1.76 18.82
C CYS A 23 12.22 2.32 17.62
N LEU A 24 11.85 1.82 16.44
CA LEU A 24 12.44 2.28 15.19
C LEU A 24 12.12 3.76 14.98
N SER A 25 13.16 4.54 14.70
CA SER A 25 13.01 5.92 14.24
C SER A 25 12.76 5.93 12.73
N LEU A 26 12.17 7.03 12.24
CA LEU A 26 11.98 7.21 10.82
C LEU A 26 13.36 7.27 10.12
N PRO A 27 13.62 6.45 9.09
CA PRO A 27 14.90 6.49 8.39
C PRO A 27 15.18 7.89 7.83
N ALA A 28 16.42 8.39 8.01
CA ALA A 28 16.80 9.74 7.58
C ALA A 28 16.51 10.00 6.08
N ALA A 29 16.68 8.98 5.24
CA ALA A 29 16.37 9.06 3.81
C ALA A 29 14.88 9.36 3.53
N VAL A 30 13.97 8.90 4.38
CA VAL A 30 12.52 9.15 4.26
C VAL A 30 12.14 10.47 4.91
N ALA A 31 12.79 10.83 6.01
CA ALA A 31 12.58 12.11 6.68
C ALA A 31 12.92 13.29 5.75
N GLN A 32 13.95 13.14 4.92
CA GLN A 32 14.41 14.15 3.97
C GLN A 32 13.70 14.07 2.61
N LEU A 33 12.87 13.05 2.38
CA LEU A 33 12.19 12.89 1.11
C LEU A 33 11.05 13.92 0.99
N ASP A 34 11.13 14.75 -0.03
CA ASP A 34 10.03 15.64 -0.43
C ASP A 34 9.15 14.92 -1.45
N HIS A 35 8.26 14.07 -0.92
CA HIS A 35 7.31 13.30 -1.71
C HIS A 35 5.96 13.28 -0.99
N PRO A 36 4.83 13.47 -1.70
CA PRO A 36 3.49 13.36 -1.10
C PRO A 36 3.21 11.92 -0.62
N PRO A 37 2.07 11.66 0.05
CA PRO A 37 1.64 10.28 0.29
C PRO A 37 1.60 9.45 -1.01
N LEU A 38 1.94 8.17 -0.92
CA LEU A 38 1.84 7.28 -2.07
C LEU A 38 0.39 7.17 -2.52
N ARG A 39 0.17 7.12 -3.83
CA ARG A 39 -1.18 6.97 -4.40
C ARG A 39 -1.74 5.56 -4.18
N PHE A 40 -0.87 4.55 -4.23
CA PHE A 40 -1.19 3.16 -3.95
C PHE A 40 0.08 2.36 -3.61
N ALA A 41 -0.10 1.12 -3.15
CA ALA A 41 0.95 0.12 -3.03
C ALA A 41 0.47 -1.25 -3.54
N VAL A 42 1.39 -2.07 -4.04
CA VAL A 42 1.12 -3.49 -4.34
C VAL A 42 2.14 -4.31 -3.57
N PHE A 43 1.64 -5.19 -2.71
CA PHE A 43 2.45 -6.06 -1.86
C PHE A 43 2.33 -7.50 -2.34
N TYR A 44 3.46 -8.16 -2.56
CA TYR A 44 3.55 -9.57 -2.86
C TYR A 44 4.14 -10.27 -1.64
N SER A 45 3.41 -11.21 -1.04
CA SER A 45 3.81 -11.90 0.20
C SER A 45 4.19 -10.92 1.32
N GLY A 46 3.42 -9.83 1.47
CA GLY A 46 3.63 -8.84 2.53
C GLY A 46 3.07 -9.32 3.87
N PHE A 47 3.76 -9.07 4.97
CA PHE A 47 3.30 -9.41 6.32
C PHE A 47 3.61 -8.29 7.32
N SER A 48 2.88 -8.30 8.43
CA SER A 48 3.16 -7.42 9.58
C SER A 48 3.98 -8.15 10.65
N SER A 49 4.69 -7.39 11.47
CA SER A 49 5.34 -7.91 12.67
C SER A 49 4.60 -7.39 13.89
N GLU A 50 4.26 -8.28 14.81
CA GLU A 50 3.61 -7.93 16.09
C GLU A 50 4.57 -7.27 17.09
N HIS A 51 5.88 -7.25 16.78
CA HIS A 51 6.86 -6.69 17.69
C HIS A 51 6.66 -5.17 17.83
N GLN A 52 6.66 -4.67 19.07
CA GLN A 52 6.34 -3.26 19.41
C GLN A 52 7.17 -2.22 18.63
N LEU A 53 8.37 -2.60 18.21
CA LEU A 53 9.26 -1.79 17.37
C LEU A 53 8.63 -1.36 16.04
N TYR A 54 7.64 -2.12 15.55
CA TYR A 54 6.97 -1.86 14.28
C TYR A 54 5.61 -1.17 14.43
N THR A 55 5.13 -0.91 15.65
CA THR A 55 3.79 -0.35 15.89
C THR A 55 3.55 0.96 15.12
N ALA A 56 4.56 1.82 15.01
CA ALA A 56 4.46 3.09 14.29
C ALA A 56 4.14 2.93 12.79
N PHE A 57 4.46 1.78 12.18
CA PHE A 57 4.13 1.50 10.78
C PHE A 57 2.65 1.19 10.56
N TYR A 58 1.96 0.71 11.60
CA TYR A 58 0.61 0.16 11.50
C TYR A 58 -0.43 0.95 12.30
N THR A 59 0.01 1.86 13.17
CA THR A 59 -0.84 2.73 13.98
C THR A 59 -0.45 4.18 13.75
N PRO A 60 -1.35 5.06 13.28
CA PRO A 60 -2.72 4.76 12.85
C PRO A 60 -2.77 3.78 11.67
N PRO A 61 -3.94 3.18 11.36
CA PRO A 61 -4.10 2.26 10.23
C PRO A 61 -3.55 2.85 8.92
N ILE A 62 -3.09 1.97 8.03
CA ILE A 62 -2.51 2.36 6.74
C ILE A 62 -3.64 2.85 5.84
N ALA A 63 -3.63 4.13 5.50
CA ALA A 63 -4.64 4.76 4.65
C ALA A 63 -4.33 4.59 3.14
N THR A 64 -3.06 4.38 2.80
CA THR A 64 -2.61 4.19 1.41
C THR A 64 -3.34 3.00 0.79
N PRO A 65 -4.08 3.19 -0.33
CA PRO A 65 -4.74 2.10 -1.03
C PRO A 65 -3.74 1.00 -1.39
N SER A 66 -4.06 -0.26 -1.11
CA SER A 66 -3.12 -1.35 -1.30
C SER A 66 -3.76 -2.62 -1.88
N LEU A 67 -3.01 -3.30 -2.73
CA LEU A 67 -3.32 -4.64 -3.23
C LEU A 67 -2.34 -5.64 -2.62
N HIS A 68 -2.86 -6.67 -1.97
CA HIS A 68 -2.08 -7.71 -1.29
C HIS A 68 -2.23 -9.04 -2.04
N PHE A 69 -1.13 -9.54 -2.59
CA PHE A 69 -1.08 -10.86 -3.19
C PHE A 69 -0.69 -11.92 -2.16
N ILE A 70 -1.49 -12.99 -2.11
CA ILE A 70 -1.27 -14.17 -1.29
C ILE A 70 -0.98 -15.37 -2.20
N GLY A 71 0.18 -16.00 -2.01
CA GLY A 71 0.52 -17.25 -2.68
C GLY A 71 -0.06 -18.43 -1.91
N SER A 72 -0.99 -19.17 -2.52
CA SER A 72 -1.65 -20.29 -1.83
C SER A 72 -0.72 -21.48 -1.54
N LEU A 73 0.48 -21.49 -2.13
CA LEU A 73 1.54 -22.47 -1.91
C LEU A 73 2.81 -21.82 -1.37
N ASP A 74 2.73 -20.59 -0.85
CA ASP A 74 3.86 -19.91 -0.21
C ASP A 74 4.19 -20.61 1.10
N THR A 75 5.41 -21.14 1.21
CA THR A 75 5.91 -21.83 2.41
C THR A 75 6.81 -20.93 3.26
N ILE A 76 6.99 -19.67 2.87
CA ILE A 76 7.82 -18.69 3.56
C ILE A 76 6.95 -17.70 4.33
N VAL A 77 5.84 -17.27 3.73
CA VAL A 77 4.87 -16.36 4.34
C VAL A 77 3.51 -17.04 4.39
N ASP A 78 3.05 -17.33 5.61
CA ASP A 78 1.71 -17.88 5.81
C ASP A 78 0.64 -16.86 5.41
N GLU A 79 -0.47 -17.38 4.86
CA GLU A 79 -1.62 -16.57 4.46
C GLU A 79 -2.13 -15.68 5.62
N SER A 80 -2.17 -16.21 6.84
CA SER A 80 -2.62 -15.47 8.03
C SER A 80 -1.79 -14.22 8.31
N TRP A 81 -0.48 -14.25 8.06
CA TRP A 81 0.38 -13.09 8.30
C TRP A 81 0.13 -11.96 7.29
N THR A 82 -0.24 -12.31 6.06
CA THR A 82 -0.70 -11.31 5.09
C THR A 82 -2.06 -10.75 5.48
N GLN A 83 -2.97 -11.60 5.97
CA GLN A 83 -4.28 -11.17 6.47
C GLN A 83 -4.16 -10.23 7.68
N GLU A 84 -3.20 -10.45 8.58
CA GLU A 84 -2.89 -9.53 9.68
C GLU A 84 -2.42 -8.16 9.16
N LEU A 85 -1.55 -8.14 8.14
CA LEU A 85 -1.14 -6.89 7.51
C LEU A 85 -2.33 -6.14 6.90
N VAL A 86 -3.25 -6.87 6.25
CA VAL A 86 -4.50 -6.30 5.70
C VAL A 86 -5.37 -5.71 6.81
N ALA A 87 -5.42 -6.34 7.99
CA ALA A 87 -6.17 -5.85 9.15
C ALA A 87 -5.60 -4.53 9.72
N HIS A 88 -4.33 -4.21 9.43
CA HIS A 88 -3.73 -2.92 9.74
C HIS A 88 -4.02 -1.82 8.71
N CYS A 89 -4.70 -2.13 7.61
CA CYS A 89 -5.15 -1.13 6.65
C CYS A 89 -6.52 -0.54 7.04
N GLU A 90 -6.74 0.72 6.67
CA GLU A 90 -8.04 1.37 6.81
C GLU A 90 -9.13 0.60 6.03
N SER A 91 -10.36 0.62 6.56
CA SER A 91 -11.46 -0.12 5.95
C SER A 91 -11.72 0.37 4.53
N GLY A 92 -11.73 -0.55 3.56
CA GLY A 92 -11.97 -0.26 2.16
C GLY A 92 -10.74 0.22 1.38
N THR A 93 -9.56 0.37 2.00
CA THR A 93 -8.33 0.75 1.29
C THR A 93 -7.50 -0.45 0.84
N ALA A 94 -7.69 -1.63 1.46
CA ALA A 94 -7.00 -2.86 1.10
C ALA A 94 -7.84 -3.81 0.23
N SER A 95 -7.24 -4.32 -0.84
CA SER A 95 -7.75 -5.40 -1.70
C SER A 95 -6.84 -6.62 -1.62
N VAL A 96 -7.40 -7.82 -1.75
CA VAL A 96 -6.64 -9.09 -1.67
C VAL A 96 -6.81 -9.89 -2.94
N ALA A 97 -5.72 -10.48 -3.44
CA ALA A 97 -5.71 -11.38 -4.58
C ALA A 97 -4.92 -12.65 -4.25
N LEU A 98 -5.47 -13.82 -4.60
CA LEU A 98 -4.77 -15.09 -4.44
C LEU A 98 -4.15 -15.54 -5.76
N HIS A 99 -2.96 -16.12 -5.71
CA HIS A 99 -2.36 -16.82 -6.84
C HIS A 99 -1.93 -18.24 -6.42
N PRO A 100 -1.97 -19.23 -7.34
CA PRO A 100 -1.69 -20.63 -7.03
C PRO A 100 -0.19 -20.95 -6.91
N GLY A 101 0.64 -19.96 -6.55
CA GLY A 101 2.10 -20.05 -6.53
C GLY A 101 2.68 -20.04 -5.12
N GLY A 102 3.98 -20.34 -5.04
CA GLY A 102 4.79 -20.14 -3.83
C GLY A 102 5.32 -18.71 -3.71
N HIS A 103 6.49 -18.54 -3.10
CA HIS A 103 7.10 -17.23 -2.83
C HIS A 103 7.77 -16.62 -4.08
N PHE A 104 6.97 -16.07 -4.99
CA PHE A 104 7.44 -15.34 -6.17
C PHE A 104 6.42 -14.29 -6.62
N VAL A 105 6.87 -13.32 -7.42
CA VAL A 105 5.98 -12.32 -8.02
C VAL A 105 5.25 -12.94 -9.22
N PRO A 106 3.92 -13.13 -9.18
CA PRO A 106 3.18 -13.70 -10.29
C PRO A 106 3.19 -12.75 -11.50
N THR A 107 3.57 -13.29 -12.67
CA THR A 107 3.64 -12.56 -13.95
C THR A 107 2.63 -13.07 -14.97
N GLY A 108 1.68 -13.90 -14.54
CA GLY A 108 0.62 -14.42 -15.40
C GLY A 108 -0.32 -13.31 -15.87
N LYS A 109 -0.98 -13.55 -17.02
CA LYS A 109 -1.91 -12.58 -17.61
C LYS A 109 -3.04 -12.20 -16.65
N ARG A 110 -3.52 -13.17 -15.86
CA ARG A 110 -4.60 -12.97 -14.89
C ARG A 110 -4.16 -12.04 -13.77
N GLU A 111 -3.01 -12.32 -13.18
CA GLU A 111 -2.48 -11.57 -12.03
C GLU A 111 -2.06 -10.16 -12.46
N THR A 112 -1.49 -10.02 -13.66
CA THR A 112 -1.22 -8.73 -14.28
C THR A 112 -2.50 -7.91 -14.47
N ALA A 113 -3.58 -8.53 -14.97
CA ALA A 113 -4.87 -7.85 -15.14
C ALA A 113 -5.46 -7.36 -13.81
N VAL A 114 -5.27 -8.13 -12.71
CA VAL A 114 -5.70 -7.71 -11.37
C VAL A 114 -4.95 -6.46 -10.90
N VAL A 115 -3.63 -6.38 -11.13
CA VAL A 115 -2.84 -5.19 -10.80
C VAL A 115 -3.32 -3.98 -11.61
N ILE A 116 -3.54 -4.16 -12.92
CA ILE A 116 -4.03 -3.09 -13.80
C ILE A 116 -5.39 -2.59 -13.32
N ASP A 117 -6.33 -3.49 -13.07
CA ASP A 117 -7.68 -3.15 -12.58
C ASP A 117 -7.62 -2.39 -11.24
N PHE A 118 -6.77 -2.82 -10.30
CA PHE A 118 -6.55 -2.12 -9.05
C PHE A 118 -6.02 -0.69 -9.26
N ILE A 119 -4.98 -0.52 -10.09
CA ILE A 119 -4.39 0.81 -10.37
C ILE A 119 -5.42 1.73 -11.02
N LEU A 120 -6.20 1.22 -11.98
CA LEU A 120 -7.26 1.99 -12.64
C LEU A 120 -8.34 2.42 -11.64
N LYS A 121 -8.78 1.52 -10.75
CA LYS A 121 -9.75 1.86 -9.69
C LYS A 121 -9.24 2.96 -8.77
N VAL A 122 -7.99 2.88 -8.32
CA VAL A 122 -7.39 3.93 -7.48
C VAL A 122 -7.34 5.25 -8.23
N TYR A 123 -6.92 5.23 -9.50
CA TYR A 123 -6.83 6.44 -10.33
C TYR A 123 -8.21 7.11 -10.49
N LEU A 124 -9.23 6.34 -10.83
CA LEU A 124 -10.59 6.83 -11.02
C LEU A 124 -11.21 7.37 -9.72
N ASN A 125 -10.99 6.69 -8.59
CA ASN A 125 -11.46 7.18 -7.30
C ASN A 125 -10.83 8.52 -6.93
N GLN A 126 -9.54 8.70 -7.22
CA GLN A 126 -8.85 9.99 -7.00
C GLN A 126 -9.39 11.08 -7.94
N LYS A 127 -9.63 10.76 -9.22
CA LYS A 127 -10.22 11.71 -10.19
C LYS A 127 -11.63 12.15 -9.76
N ASN A 128 -12.44 11.24 -9.23
CA ASN A 128 -13.78 11.58 -8.75
C ASN A 128 -13.72 12.47 -7.50
N GLN A 129 -12.79 12.21 -6.58
CA GLN A 129 -12.58 13.06 -5.41
C GLN A 129 -12.09 14.47 -5.80
N THR A 130 -11.23 14.58 -6.82
CA THR A 130 -10.81 15.89 -7.34
C THR A 130 -11.90 16.58 -8.15
N ALA A 131 -12.74 15.86 -8.89
CA ALA A 131 -13.87 16.45 -9.63
C ALA A 131 -14.99 16.95 -8.70
N ASP A 132 -15.29 16.24 -7.61
CA ASP A 132 -16.23 16.70 -6.59
C ASP A 132 -15.71 17.92 -5.81
N SER A 133 -14.39 18.12 -5.77
CA SER A 133 -13.74 19.29 -5.13
C SER A 133 -13.34 20.40 -6.12
N ALA A 134 -13.34 20.14 -7.43
CA ALA A 134 -13.00 21.10 -8.48
C ALA A 134 -14.05 21.05 -9.60
N THR A 135 -15.02 21.95 -9.53
CA THR A 135 -15.78 22.37 -10.70
C THR A 135 -14.86 23.12 -11.67
N GLY A 136 -14.24 22.38 -12.58
CA GLY A 136 -13.72 22.86 -13.86
C GLY A 136 -12.19 22.96 -13.98
N VAL A 137 -11.54 21.90 -14.46
CA VAL A 137 -10.49 21.93 -15.49
C VAL A 137 -10.50 20.58 -16.21
N GLU A 138 -10.57 20.59 -17.54
CA GLU A 138 -10.45 19.43 -18.43
C GLU A 138 -8.96 19.05 -18.53
N ASP A 139 -8.62 17.76 -18.33
CA ASP A 139 -7.28 17.25 -18.62
C ASP A 139 -7.34 15.82 -19.21
N ASP A 140 -6.44 15.63 -20.18
CA ASP A 140 -6.38 14.61 -21.23
C ASP A 140 -6.55 13.14 -20.78
N ASP A 141 -7.28 12.39 -21.60
CA ASP A 141 -7.60 10.98 -21.41
C ASP A 141 -6.37 10.07 -21.51
N VAL A 142 -5.88 9.62 -20.35
CA VAL A 142 -4.81 8.62 -20.19
C VAL A 142 -5.22 7.20 -20.64
N LEU A 143 -6.41 7.03 -21.23
CA LEU A 143 -6.96 5.74 -21.65
C LEU A 143 -6.42 5.26 -23.01
N ASP A 144 -5.63 6.07 -23.72
CA ASP A 144 -4.99 5.66 -24.98
C ASP A 144 -3.61 5.00 -24.76
N MET A 145 -3.54 4.06 -23.82
CA MET A 145 -2.42 3.10 -23.75
C MET A 145 -2.79 1.89 -24.60
N ASN A 146 -2.78 2.08 -25.92
CA ASN A 146 -2.97 1.00 -26.88
C ASN A 146 -1.73 0.09 -26.83
N PHE A 147 -1.77 -0.94 -25.98
CA PHE A 147 -0.73 -1.96 -25.92
C PHE A 147 -0.82 -2.84 -27.18
N PRO A 148 0.21 -2.85 -28.05
CA PRO A 148 0.21 -3.71 -29.20
C PRO A 148 0.39 -5.16 -28.73
N PHE A 149 -0.66 -5.96 -28.93
CA PHE A 149 -0.56 -7.43 -28.96
C PHE A 149 -0.91 -7.91 -30.37
#